data_AF-A0AA88I978-F1
#
_entry.id   AF-A0AA88I978-F1
#
_cell.length_a   1.000
_cell.length_b   1.000
_cell.length_c   1.000
_cell.angle_alpha   90.00
_cell.angle_beta   90.00
_cell.angle_gamma   90.00
#
_symmetry.space_group_name_H-M   'P 1'
#
loop_
_entity.id
_entity.type
_entity.pdbx_description
1 polymer ?
#
loop_
_entity_poly.entity_id
_entity_poly.type
_entity_poly.pdbx_seq_one_letter_code
_entity_poly.pdbx_strand_id
1 'polypeptide(L)'
;MPQSKRGVPFSGKRKKEQLQAKRQQKNQQNLQGSTSKKSDTHSQIKTDTETGIVLNLDTVSIHEQKKDLRNKYVLKFQTETKEELEKRKKESFEPVIPQPDNDLERGCDEFFPESISFPKRPSWEPNDDESAFDAKENRYFFEYCKSAIESTSFFDLNLETWRQLWRVTEKADILFVIVDIRFASVHFPPALYRYIVNELEKKMILVLNKIDLVPSSVVAAWKDYFSSEFPGISVVYFTSLPAYNLANPTASRMKGAKIRGSIKMAAEGALRVYQECEKIVEGKVDLSTWKELIMQQLKSDFVEELKSIVSLEPESPQTQRKELYSDRILTIGAIGHPNVGKSSVLNALTGRKVVSVSKTPGHTKHFQTVNLTNTVKLLDCPGLVFPSKAPKNLQVLAGCYPISQLREPYSAIRFMAEHINIPSRLHLIHQSNEIEWSPYDICDAWAVKCGFRTRKGGKSDVYRAANKLLRAHLGGALGLYLRPPNYTSEQAHAHPICEDASPELATR
;
A
#
# COMPACT_ATOMS: atom_id res chain seq x y z
N MET A 1 -40.55 -38.53 7.10
CA MET A 1 -40.61 -37.10 6.71
C MET A 1 -40.50 -37.00 5.19
N PRO A 2 -41.36 -36.23 4.50
CA PRO A 2 -41.38 -36.20 3.04
C PRO A 2 -40.20 -35.38 2.48
N GLN A 3 -39.64 -35.85 1.36
CA GLN A 3 -38.56 -35.20 0.62
C GLN A 3 -39.05 -33.86 0.04
N SER A 4 -38.37 -32.77 0.39
CA SER A 4 -38.66 -31.44 -0.14
C SER A 4 -38.27 -31.34 -1.62
N LYS A 5 -39.23 -30.96 -2.47
CA LYS A 5 -39.05 -30.71 -3.91
C LYS A 5 -38.03 -29.58 -4.11
N ARG A 6 -36.91 -29.87 -4.79
CA ARG A 6 -35.98 -28.84 -5.30
C ARG A 6 -36.74 -27.91 -6.26
N GLY A 7 -36.75 -26.62 -5.95
CA GLY A 7 -37.40 -25.59 -6.77
C GLY A 7 -36.77 -25.49 -8.17
N VAL A 8 -37.62 -25.42 -9.19
CA VAL A 8 -37.22 -25.28 -10.60
C VAL A 8 -36.58 -23.89 -10.81
N PRO A 9 -35.45 -23.78 -11.54
CA PRO A 9 -34.81 -22.49 -11.80
C PRO A 9 -35.72 -21.58 -12.64
N PHE A 10 -35.82 -20.31 -12.23
CA PHE A 10 -36.61 -19.29 -12.91
C PHE A 10 -36.12 -19.06 -14.35
N SER A 11 -37.03 -19.15 -15.33
CA SER A 11 -36.78 -18.68 -16.69
C SER A 11 -36.41 -17.19 -16.69
N GLY A 12 -35.39 -16.82 -17.48
CA GLY A 12 -34.87 -15.45 -17.56
C GLY A 12 -35.93 -14.40 -17.91
N LYS A 13 -37.02 -14.79 -18.57
CA LYS A 13 -38.16 -13.92 -18.90
C LYS A 13 -38.92 -13.48 -17.65
N ARG A 14 -39.25 -14.42 -16.75
CA ARG A 14 -39.90 -14.13 -15.46
C ARG A 14 -39.03 -13.26 -14.55
N LYS A 15 -37.71 -13.42 -14.59
CA LYS A 15 -36.78 -12.59 -13.81
C LYS A 15 -36.77 -11.13 -14.31
N LYS A 16 -36.95 -10.91 -15.61
CA LYS A 16 -37.01 -9.57 -16.22
C LYS A 16 -38.33 -8.87 -15.89
N GLU A 17 -39.45 -9.59 -15.92
CA GLU A 17 -40.77 -9.09 -15.51
C GLU A 17 -40.80 -8.71 -14.02
N GLN A 18 -40.21 -9.54 -13.16
CA GLN A 18 -40.15 -9.26 -11.72
C GLN A 18 -39.30 -8.02 -11.38
N LEU A 19 -38.25 -7.75 -12.17
CA LEU A 19 -37.44 -6.53 -12.05
C LEU A 19 -38.17 -5.28 -12.55
N GLN A 20 -38.99 -5.41 -13.60
CA GLN A 20 -39.85 -4.31 -14.08
C GLN A 20 -40.96 -3.97 -13.07
N ALA A 21 -41.61 -4.98 -12.48
CA ALA A 21 -42.62 -4.76 -11.45
C ALA A 21 -42.04 -4.05 -10.21
N LYS A 22 -40.82 -4.43 -9.78
CA LYS A 22 -40.12 -3.74 -8.68
C LYS A 22 -39.76 -2.30 -8.99
N ARG A 23 -39.43 -1.97 -10.25
CA ARG A 23 -39.17 -0.59 -10.68
C ARG A 23 -40.43 0.26 -10.68
N GLN A 24 -41.57 -0.31 -11.08
CA GLN A 24 -42.85 0.39 -11.08
C GLN A 24 -43.36 0.68 -9.65
N GLN A 25 -43.19 -0.28 -8.71
CA GLN A 25 -43.52 -0.05 -7.30
C GLN A 25 -42.66 1.05 -6.64
N LYS A 26 -41.36 1.09 -6.96
CA LYS A 26 -40.47 2.17 -6.49
C LYS A 26 -40.86 3.54 -7.02
N ASN A 27 -41.31 3.62 -8.27
CA ASN A 27 -41.79 4.88 -8.83
C ASN A 27 -43.10 5.35 -8.18
N GLN A 28 -44.02 4.44 -7.83
CA GLN A 28 -45.26 4.81 -7.13
C GLN A 28 -45.02 5.31 -5.70
N GLN A 29 -44.05 4.74 -4.98
CA GLN A 29 -43.67 5.22 -3.64
C GLN A 29 -43.05 6.62 -3.66
N ASN A 30 -42.35 7.00 -4.73
CA ASN A 30 -41.77 8.34 -4.87
C ASN A 30 -42.80 9.43 -5.18
N LEU A 31 -43.98 9.08 -5.73
CA LEU A 31 -45.05 10.05 -6.00
C LEU A 31 -45.95 10.35 -4.78
N GLN A 32 -45.90 9.54 -3.71
CA GLN A 32 -46.75 9.72 -2.53
C GLN A 32 -46.07 10.46 -1.36
N GLY A 33 -44.80 10.86 -1.49
CA GLY A 33 -44.01 11.46 -0.40
C GLY A 33 -43.98 12.99 -0.32
N SER A 34 -44.73 13.74 -1.15
CA SER A 34 -44.61 15.20 -1.23
C SER A 34 -45.80 15.95 -0.60
N THR A 35 -45.86 16.04 0.73
CA THR A 35 -46.70 17.02 1.44
C THR A 35 -46.11 17.42 2.79
N SER A 36 -45.12 18.32 2.79
CA SER A 36 -44.96 19.36 3.83
C SER A 36 -43.89 20.37 3.41
N LYS A 37 -44.32 21.60 3.05
CA LYS A 37 -43.44 22.75 2.78
C LYS A 37 -42.95 23.35 4.11
N LYS A 38 -41.65 23.56 4.26
CA LYS A 38 -41.05 24.74 4.93
C LYS A 38 -39.73 25.10 4.23
N SER A 39 -39.48 26.40 4.17
CA SER A 39 -38.60 27.16 3.27
C SER A 39 -37.14 26.72 3.19
N ASP A 40 -36.69 26.33 2.00
CA ASP A 40 -35.29 26.24 1.60
C ASP A 40 -34.88 27.51 0.83
N THR A 41 -33.82 28.17 1.30
CA THR A 41 -33.12 29.21 0.58
C THR A 41 -32.22 28.54 -0.46
N HIS A 42 -32.67 28.47 -1.70
CA HIS A 42 -31.85 28.02 -2.82
C HIS A 42 -30.74 29.03 -3.12
N SER A 43 -29.49 28.70 -2.74
CA SER A 43 -28.34 29.18 -3.50
C SER A 43 -28.10 28.19 -4.65
N GLN A 44 -28.37 28.65 -5.87
CA GLN A 44 -28.05 27.92 -7.09
C GLN A 44 -26.53 27.91 -7.25
N ILE A 45 -25.88 26.75 -7.12
CA ILE A 45 -24.50 26.58 -7.56
C ILE A 45 -24.52 26.26 -9.05
N LYS A 46 -24.02 27.21 -9.84
CA LYS A 46 -23.74 27.05 -11.26
C LYS A 46 -22.64 25.99 -11.44
N THR A 47 -22.84 25.15 -12.44
CA THR A 47 -21.82 24.27 -13.01
C THR A 47 -20.81 25.11 -13.77
N ASP A 48 -19.63 25.35 -13.20
CA ASP A 48 -18.50 25.83 -13.98
C ASP A 48 -17.91 24.65 -14.76
N THR A 49 -18.09 24.75 -16.07
CA THR A 49 -17.70 23.81 -17.10
C THR A 49 -16.30 24.19 -17.56
N GLU A 50 -15.26 23.76 -16.85
CA GLU A 50 -13.89 23.95 -17.36
C GLU A 50 -12.86 22.88 -16.97
N THR A 51 -13.14 21.96 -16.02
CA THR A 51 -12.12 20.97 -15.57
C THR A 51 -12.46 19.50 -15.75
N GLY A 52 -13.65 19.11 -16.21
CA GLY A 52 -13.97 17.69 -16.50
C GLY A 52 -13.84 16.71 -15.32
N ILE A 53 -13.57 17.19 -14.10
CA ILE A 53 -13.43 16.37 -12.89
C ILE A 53 -14.83 15.99 -12.41
N VAL A 54 -15.27 14.76 -12.71
CA VAL A 54 -16.47 14.19 -12.09
C VAL A 54 -16.11 13.74 -10.67
N LEU A 55 -16.16 14.68 -9.73
CA LEU A 55 -16.19 14.36 -8.31
C LEU A 55 -17.58 13.80 -7.98
N ASN A 56 -17.78 12.49 -8.16
CA ASN A 56 -18.76 11.76 -7.34
C ASN A 56 -18.17 11.55 -5.94
N LEU A 57 -17.86 12.66 -5.27
CA LEU A 57 -17.90 12.72 -3.83
C LEU A 57 -19.38 12.63 -3.52
N ASP A 58 -19.89 11.42 -3.32
CA ASP A 58 -21.24 11.22 -2.77
C ASP A 58 -21.42 12.30 -1.70
N THR A 59 -22.38 13.17 -1.96
CA THR A 59 -22.83 14.25 -1.10
C THR A 59 -22.60 13.83 0.34
N VAL A 60 -21.91 14.65 1.13
CA VAL A 60 -21.99 14.61 2.59
C VAL A 60 -23.43 15.03 2.92
N SER A 61 -24.38 14.16 2.58
CA SER A 61 -25.76 14.26 3.00
C SER A 61 -25.73 13.82 4.44
N ILE A 62 -25.96 14.80 5.33
CA ILE A 62 -26.16 14.64 6.77
C ILE A 62 -27.40 13.76 7.08
N HIS A 63 -28.09 13.24 6.06
CA HIS A 63 -29.17 12.27 6.24
C HIS A 63 -28.64 10.83 6.29
N GLU A 64 -28.63 10.30 7.52
CA GLU A 64 -28.55 8.89 7.84
C GLU A 64 -29.44 8.04 6.93
N GLN A 65 -28.82 7.27 6.05
CA GLN A 65 -29.41 6.02 5.56
C GLN A 65 -28.34 4.94 5.62
N LYS A 66 -28.49 4.04 6.60
CA LYS A 66 -27.81 2.73 6.79
C LYS A 66 -26.81 2.39 5.67
N LYS A 67 -25.61 3.00 5.70
CA LYS A 67 -24.51 2.63 4.80
C LYS A 67 -23.94 1.30 5.25
N ASP A 68 -23.75 0.40 4.30
CA ASP A 68 -23.17 -0.92 4.51
C ASP A 68 -21.77 -0.77 5.17
N LEU A 69 -21.68 -1.00 6.49
CA LEU A 69 -20.48 -0.83 7.32
C LEU A 69 -19.26 -1.61 6.80
N ARG A 70 -19.48 -2.57 5.88
CA ARG A 70 -18.47 -3.44 5.28
C ARG A 70 -17.43 -2.71 4.40
N ASN A 71 -17.73 -1.49 3.94
CA ASN A 71 -16.89 -0.72 3.00
C ASN A 71 -16.29 0.58 3.56
N LYS A 72 -16.30 0.76 4.88
CA LYS A 72 -15.87 2.02 5.53
C LYS A 72 -14.40 2.39 5.26
N TYR A 73 -13.50 1.41 5.15
CA TYR A 73 -12.05 1.61 5.07
C TYR A 73 -11.44 1.16 3.73
N VAL A 74 -12.22 1.24 2.65
CA VAL A 74 -11.72 0.92 1.30
C VAL A 74 -11.00 2.15 0.75
N LEU A 75 -9.83 1.93 0.13
CA LEU A 75 -9.08 2.98 -0.57
C LEU A 75 -9.95 3.63 -1.66
N LYS A 76 -10.00 4.95 -1.68
CA LYS A 76 -10.76 5.72 -2.68
C LYS A 76 -9.81 6.60 -3.47
N PHE A 77 -9.92 6.53 -4.79
CA PHE A 77 -9.09 7.29 -5.71
C PHE A 77 -9.96 8.09 -6.67
N GLN A 78 -9.41 9.16 -7.25
CA GLN A 78 -10.06 9.89 -8.35
C GLN A 78 -10.34 8.97 -9.55
N THR A 79 -11.38 9.28 -10.31
CA THR A 79 -11.77 8.51 -11.50
C THR A 79 -11.26 9.19 -12.75
N GLU A 80 -10.56 8.43 -13.60
CA GLU A 80 -10.05 8.92 -14.88
C GLU A 80 -11.17 9.11 -15.90
N THR A 81 -11.01 10.14 -16.73
CA THR A 81 -11.91 10.40 -17.85
C THR A 81 -11.76 9.31 -18.92
N LYS A 82 -12.79 9.12 -19.75
CA LYS A 82 -12.72 8.15 -20.85
C LYS A 82 -11.68 8.57 -21.90
N GLU A 83 -11.54 9.86 -22.13
CA GLU A 83 -10.61 10.43 -23.11
C GLU A 83 -9.16 10.16 -22.73
N GLU A 84 -8.78 10.36 -21.46
CA GLU A 84 -7.46 9.99 -20.94
C GLU A 84 -7.17 8.50 -21.11
N LEU A 85 -8.15 7.65 -20.79
CA LEU A 85 -8.02 6.19 -20.93
C LEU A 85 -7.84 5.77 -22.39
N GLU A 86 -8.58 6.39 -23.30
CA GLU A 86 -8.44 6.12 -24.74
C GLU A 86 -7.11 6.61 -25.29
N LYS A 87 -6.63 7.78 -24.84
CA LYS A 87 -5.30 8.30 -25.20
C LYS A 87 -4.19 7.34 -24.77
N ARG A 88 -4.13 6.95 -23.49
CA ARG A 88 -3.11 6.00 -23.00
C ARG A 88 -3.19 4.63 -23.66
N LYS A 89 -4.40 4.20 -24.00
CA LYS A 89 -4.60 2.97 -24.76
C LYS A 89 -4.05 3.08 -26.18
N LYS A 90 -4.20 4.22 -26.87
CA LYS A 90 -3.58 4.46 -28.18
C LYS A 90 -2.06 4.46 -28.05
N GLU A 91 -1.53 5.18 -27.06
CA GLU A 91 -0.09 5.21 -26.76
C GLU A 91 0.44 3.78 -26.57
N SER A 92 -0.30 2.87 -25.92
CA SER A 92 0.15 1.48 -25.69
C SER A 92 0.51 0.65 -26.94
N PHE A 93 0.16 1.10 -28.14
CA PHE A 93 0.55 0.47 -29.41
C PHE A 93 1.85 1.04 -30.00
N GLU A 94 2.35 2.15 -29.47
CA GLU A 94 3.62 2.72 -29.93
C GLU A 94 4.80 1.89 -29.39
N PRO A 95 5.91 1.82 -30.14
CA PRO A 95 7.07 1.03 -29.76
C PRO A 95 7.68 1.54 -28.44
N VAL A 96 8.20 0.60 -27.65
CA VAL A 96 8.94 0.90 -26.42
C VAL A 96 10.33 1.40 -26.78
N ILE A 97 10.71 2.56 -26.25
CA ILE A 97 12.04 3.14 -26.40
C ILE A 97 12.82 2.94 -25.11
N PRO A 98 13.91 2.15 -25.11
CA PRO A 98 14.73 1.95 -23.91
C PRO A 98 15.22 3.27 -23.33
N GLN A 99 15.11 3.43 -22.02
CA GLN A 99 15.57 4.60 -21.29
C GLN A 99 16.93 4.33 -20.63
N PRO A 100 17.76 5.37 -20.44
CA PRO A 100 19.06 5.22 -19.77
C PRO A 100 18.88 4.83 -18.30
N ASP A 101 19.88 4.14 -17.75
CA ASP A 101 19.85 3.65 -16.36
C ASP A 101 19.68 4.75 -15.31
N ASN A 102 20.14 5.97 -15.61
CA ASN A 102 20.00 7.13 -14.72
C ASN A 102 18.53 7.57 -14.55
N ASP A 103 17.61 7.17 -15.44
CA ASP A 103 16.19 7.47 -15.29
C ASP A 103 15.57 6.80 -14.03
N LEU A 104 16.23 5.75 -13.51
CA LEU A 104 15.83 5.07 -12.28
C LEU A 104 16.41 5.73 -11.00
N GLU A 105 17.25 6.75 -11.14
CA GLU A 105 17.79 7.52 -10.01
C GLU A 105 16.84 8.65 -9.63
N ARG A 106 16.03 8.41 -8.59
CA ARG A 106 14.88 9.27 -8.25
C ARG A 106 14.83 9.50 -6.75
N GLY A 107 15.05 10.74 -6.32
CA GLY A 107 14.95 11.16 -4.91
C GLY A 107 13.52 11.37 -4.43
N CYS A 108 13.34 11.56 -3.12
CA CYS A 108 12.02 11.83 -2.54
C CYS A 108 11.41 13.15 -3.03
N ASP A 109 12.22 14.20 -3.23
CA ASP A 109 11.74 15.55 -3.55
C ASP A 109 11.06 15.64 -4.92
N GLU A 110 11.43 14.77 -5.86
CA GLU A 110 10.78 14.70 -7.17
C GLU A 110 9.29 14.31 -7.04
N PHE A 111 9.01 13.34 -6.17
CA PHE A 111 7.66 12.86 -5.94
C PHE A 111 6.92 13.64 -4.86
N PHE A 112 7.64 14.24 -3.92
CA PHE A 112 7.08 14.95 -2.78
C PHE A 112 7.72 16.33 -2.62
N PRO A 113 7.49 17.25 -3.58
CA PRO A 113 7.97 18.61 -3.44
C PRO A 113 7.40 19.27 -2.19
N GLU A 114 8.12 20.24 -1.62
CA GLU A 114 7.72 20.89 -0.36
C GLU A 114 6.35 21.56 -0.40
N SER A 115 5.88 21.95 -1.59
CA SER A 115 4.54 22.51 -1.80
C SER A 115 3.41 21.52 -1.53
N ILE A 116 3.69 20.22 -1.53
CA ILE A 116 2.70 19.17 -1.26
C ILE A 116 2.86 18.69 0.18
N SER A 117 1.84 18.97 0.98
CA SER A 117 1.67 18.41 2.32
C SER A 117 0.59 17.33 2.32
N PHE A 118 0.26 16.77 3.48
CA PHE A 118 -0.82 15.80 3.70
C PHE A 118 -1.79 16.30 4.78
N PRO A 119 -3.03 15.79 4.84
CA PRO A 119 -4.02 16.28 5.79
C PRO A 119 -3.66 15.85 7.22
N LYS A 120 -3.48 16.85 8.09
CA LYS A 120 -3.19 16.69 9.51
C LYS A 120 -4.48 16.77 10.32
N ARG A 121 -4.52 16.14 11.49
CA ARG A 121 -5.72 16.20 12.32
C ARG A 121 -5.95 17.65 12.82
N PRO A 122 -7.14 18.22 12.65
CA PRO A 122 -7.49 19.48 13.33
C PRO A 122 -7.38 19.34 14.85
N SER A 123 -7.04 20.41 15.55
CA SER A 123 -7.07 20.43 17.01
C SER A 123 -8.48 20.19 17.54
N TRP A 124 -8.60 19.39 18.60
CA TRP A 124 -9.83 19.26 19.39
C TRP A 124 -9.77 20.18 20.60
N GLU A 125 -10.90 20.78 20.97
CA GLU A 125 -11.05 21.48 22.23
C GLU A 125 -11.78 20.58 23.25
N PRO A 126 -11.46 20.63 24.56
CA PRO A 126 -12.09 19.75 25.56
C PRO A 126 -13.62 19.84 25.67
N ASN A 127 -14.21 20.91 25.15
CA ASN A 127 -15.66 21.15 25.14
C ASN A 127 -16.32 20.84 23.78
N ASP A 128 -15.56 20.35 22.79
CA ASP A 128 -16.13 19.97 21.50
C ASP A 128 -17.05 18.76 21.68
N ASP A 129 -18.29 18.88 21.23
CA ASP A 129 -19.19 17.73 21.07
C ASP A 129 -18.64 16.78 20.00
N GLU A 130 -18.83 15.45 20.17
CA GLU A 130 -18.29 14.44 19.27
C GLU A 130 -18.78 14.64 17.82
N SER A 131 -20.05 15.02 17.66
CA SER A 131 -20.67 15.30 16.35
C SER A 131 -20.11 16.57 15.72
N ALA A 132 -19.91 17.63 16.52
CA ALA A 132 -19.33 18.88 16.05
C ALA A 132 -17.87 18.68 15.59
N PHE A 133 -17.10 17.88 16.34
CA PHE A 133 -15.73 17.56 15.99
C PHE A 133 -15.65 16.67 14.73
N ASP A 134 -16.54 15.68 14.58
CA ASP A 134 -16.64 14.89 13.36
C ASP A 134 -16.94 15.79 12.14
N ALA A 135 -17.85 16.76 12.27
CA ALA A 135 -18.15 17.72 11.22
C ALA A 135 -16.94 18.62 10.87
N LYS A 136 -16.17 19.04 11.87
CA LYS A 136 -14.93 19.82 11.70
C LYS A 136 -13.87 19.03 10.93
N GLU A 137 -13.63 17.77 11.29
CA GLU A 137 -12.71 16.89 10.57
C GLU A 137 -13.16 16.67 9.11
N ASN A 138 -14.44 16.43 8.88
CA ASN A 138 -15.01 16.25 7.54
C ASN A 138 -14.81 17.51 6.68
N ARG A 139 -15.14 18.69 7.22
CA ARG A 139 -14.99 19.95 6.50
C ARG A 139 -13.54 20.24 6.14
N TYR A 140 -12.63 20.12 7.11
CA TYR A 140 -11.19 20.30 6.89
C TYR A 140 -10.68 19.38 5.79
N PHE A 141 -11.00 18.09 5.87
CA PHE A 141 -10.53 17.11 4.90
C PHE A 141 -11.10 17.34 3.49
N PHE A 142 -12.35 17.78 3.41
CA PHE A 142 -12.98 18.14 2.14
C PHE A 142 -12.28 19.33 1.47
N GLU A 143 -12.04 20.40 2.22
CA GLU A 143 -11.33 21.59 1.74
C GLU A 143 -9.90 21.23 1.30
N TYR A 144 -9.21 20.38 2.08
CA TYR A 144 -7.91 19.84 1.71
C TYR A 144 -7.96 19.06 0.38
N CYS A 145 -8.88 18.09 0.24
CA CYS A 145 -8.97 17.27 -0.97
C CYS A 145 -9.23 18.11 -2.22
N LYS A 146 -10.09 19.15 -2.11
CA LYS A 146 -10.41 20.03 -3.23
C LYS A 146 -9.16 20.71 -3.80
N SER A 147 -8.26 21.19 -2.93
CA SER A 147 -7.02 21.84 -3.35
C SER A 147 -5.92 20.86 -3.79
N ALA A 148 -5.84 19.70 -3.15
CA ALA A 148 -4.79 18.72 -3.42
C ALA A 148 -5.00 17.98 -4.76
N ILE A 149 -6.24 17.69 -5.16
CA ILE A 149 -6.54 16.89 -6.37
C ILE A 149 -6.00 17.55 -7.65
N GLU A 150 -6.01 18.87 -7.74
CA GLU A 150 -5.55 19.59 -8.94
C GLU A 150 -4.02 19.56 -9.09
N SER A 151 -3.29 19.38 -7.99
CA SER A 151 -1.83 19.53 -7.94
C SER A 151 -1.08 18.22 -7.68
N THR A 152 -1.80 17.13 -7.39
CA THR A 152 -1.24 15.84 -6.99
C THR A 152 -1.75 14.70 -7.87
N SER A 153 -0.99 13.62 -7.89
CA SER A 153 -1.37 12.32 -8.43
C SER A 153 -2.36 11.61 -7.48
N PHE A 154 -2.68 10.36 -7.76
CA PHE A 154 -3.70 9.61 -7.02
C PHE A 154 -3.27 9.38 -5.56
N PHE A 155 -4.12 9.79 -4.62
CA PHE A 155 -3.97 9.56 -3.18
C PHE A 155 -5.30 9.09 -2.58
N ASP A 156 -5.30 8.67 -1.31
CA ASP A 156 -6.52 8.16 -0.67
C ASP A 156 -7.49 9.30 -0.28
N LEU A 157 -8.67 9.29 -0.88
CA LEU A 157 -9.76 10.24 -0.66
C LEU A 157 -10.71 9.80 0.47
N ASN A 158 -10.35 8.77 1.24
CA ASN A 158 -11.15 8.29 2.35
C ASN A 158 -10.68 8.84 3.70
N LEU A 159 -11.43 9.78 4.27
CA LEU A 159 -11.17 10.37 5.60
C LEU A 159 -10.97 9.30 6.69
N GLU A 160 -11.71 8.20 6.61
CA GLU A 160 -11.62 7.14 7.63
C GLU A 160 -10.25 6.46 7.68
N THR A 161 -9.54 6.39 6.54
CA THR A 161 -8.16 5.91 6.50
C THR A 161 -7.22 6.92 7.16
N TRP A 162 -7.40 8.22 6.88
CA TRP A 162 -6.62 9.30 7.51
C TRP A 162 -6.83 9.37 9.02
N ARG A 163 -8.06 9.16 9.50
CA ARG A 163 -8.36 9.01 10.93
C ARG A 163 -7.57 7.87 11.58
N GLN A 164 -7.33 6.77 10.87
CA GLN A 164 -6.48 5.70 11.41
C GLN A 164 -5.03 6.16 11.54
N LEU A 165 -4.49 6.87 10.54
CA LEU A 165 -3.15 7.45 10.63
C LEU A 165 -3.04 8.37 11.85
N TRP A 166 -3.98 9.30 12.02
CA TRP A 166 -3.96 10.24 13.14
C TRP A 166 -3.97 9.53 14.50
N ARG A 167 -4.82 8.51 14.66
CA ARG A 167 -4.87 7.70 15.89
C ARG A 167 -3.55 6.99 16.19
N VAL A 168 -2.91 6.40 15.18
CA VAL A 168 -1.62 5.71 15.33
C VAL A 168 -0.57 6.72 15.76
N THR A 169 -0.49 7.85 15.06
CA THR A 169 0.47 8.91 15.33
C THR A 169 0.28 9.50 16.72
N GLU A 170 -0.94 9.62 17.22
CA GLU A 170 -1.22 10.10 18.58
C GLU A 170 -0.84 9.08 19.66
N LYS A 171 -1.21 7.81 19.47
CA LYS A 171 -1.04 6.75 20.48
C LYS A 171 0.38 6.18 20.56
N ALA A 172 1.16 6.23 19.48
CA ALA A 172 2.49 5.65 19.45
C ALA A 172 3.53 6.52 20.16
N ASP A 173 4.45 5.89 20.90
CA ASP A 173 5.67 6.51 21.43
C ASP A 173 6.74 6.58 20.33
N ILE A 174 6.87 5.50 19.55
CA ILE A 174 7.79 5.36 18.41
C ILE A 174 7.00 5.04 17.15
N LEU A 175 7.29 5.72 16.04
CA LEU A 175 6.67 5.44 14.74
C LEU A 175 7.63 4.72 13.81
N PHE A 176 7.21 3.55 13.33
CA PHE A 176 7.85 2.84 12.24
C PHE A 176 7.25 3.31 10.93
N VAL A 177 8.06 3.89 10.05
CA VAL A 177 7.66 4.15 8.66
C VAL A 177 8.25 3.03 7.81
N ILE A 178 7.38 2.16 7.30
CA ILE A 178 7.79 0.96 6.56
C ILE A 178 7.69 1.26 5.08
N VAL A 179 8.79 1.07 4.36
CA VAL A 179 8.90 1.33 2.91
C VAL A 179 9.35 0.09 2.16
N ASP A 180 8.87 -0.11 0.94
CA ASP A 180 9.41 -1.13 0.02
C ASP A 180 10.65 -0.55 -0.64
N ILE A 181 11.81 -1.16 -0.40
CA ILE A 181 13.09 -0.59 -0.83
C ILE A 181 13.20 -0.42 -2.35
N ARG A 182 12.46 -1.21 -3.13
CA ARG A 182 12.49 -1.10 -4.60
C ARG A 182 12.00 0.25 -5.10
N PHE A 183 11.14 0.93 -4.36
CA PHE A 183 10.59 2.23 -4.72
C PHE A 183 10.63 3.15 -3.49
N ALA A 184 11.74 3.15 -2.76
CA ALA A 184 11.85 3.82 -1.46
C ALA A 184 11.47 5.30 -1.51
N SER A 185 11.89 6.02 -2.56
CA SER A 185 11.55 7.43 -2.78
C SER A 185 10.06 7.68 -3.05
N VAL A 186 9.33 6.72 -3.63
CA VAL A 186 7.86 6.80 -3.80
C VAL A 186 7.13 6.52 -2.49
N HIS A 187 7.74 5.71 -1.62
CA HIS A 187 7.14 5.25 -0.37
C HIS A 187 7.40 6.15 0.84
N PHE A 188 8.33 7.10 0.74
CA PHE A 188 8.74 7.96 1.84
C PHE A 188 8.38 9.43 1.56
N PRO A 189 7.28 9.95 2.11
CA PRO A 189 6.94 11.36 2.02
C PRO A 189 7.78 12.18 3.03
N PRO A 190 8.64 13.13 2.60
CA PRO A 190 9.41 13.99 3.52
C PRO A 190 8.54 14.83 4.44
N ALA A 191 7.34 15.22 4.00
CA ALA A 191 6.37 15.92 4.84
C ALA A 191 5.98 15.10 6.08
N LEU A 192 5.92 13.77 5.97
CA LEU A 192 5.62 12.89 7.10
C LEU A 192 6.75 12.91 8.14
N TYR A 193 8.01 12.90 7.69
CA TYR A 193 9.17 13.07 8.56
C TYR A 193 9.11 14.41 9.31
N ARG A 194 8.92 15.52 8.59
CA ARG A 194 8.82 16.85 9.20
C ARG A 194 7.70 16.91 10.25
N TYR A 195 6.55 16.30 9.96
CA TYR A 195 5.45 16.24 10.92
C TYR A 195 5.79 15.42 12.17
N ILE A 196 6.31 14.19 12.00
CA ILE A 196 6.58 13.30 13.14
C ILE A 196 7.73 13.81 14.01
N VAL A 197 8.84 14.20 13.37
CA VAL A 197 10.09 14.51 14.08
C VAL A 197 10.16 15.97 14.50
N ASN A 198 9.73 16.91 13.65
CA ASN A 198 9.90 18.33 13.94
C ASN A 198 8.67 18.94 14.62
N GLU A 199 7.45 18.55 14.24
CA GLU A 199 6.22 19.14 14.81
C GLU A 199 5.70 18.37 16.02
N LEU A 200 5.74 17.04 15.97
CA LEU A 200 5.29 16.19 17.08
C LEU A 200 6.42 15.80 18.04
N GLU A 201 7.68 16.06 17.67
CA GLU A 201 8.88 15.71 18.45
C GLU A 201 8.93 14.22 18.84
N LYS A 202 8.35 13.35 18.00
CA LYS A 202 8.31 11.90 18.20
C LYS A 202 9.48 11.21 17.51
N LYS A 203 9.82 10.02 18.03
CA LYS A 203 10.89 9.20 17.48
C LYS A 203 10.39 8.40 16.29
N MET A 204 11.19 8.38 15.23
CA MET A 204 10.86 7.73 13.97
C MET A 204 11.95 6.74 13.57
N ILE A 205 11.55 5.52 13.24
CA ILE A 205 12.42 4.50 12.67
C ILE A 205 11.93 4.21 11.24
N LEU A 206 12.80 4.42 10.26
CA LEU A 206 12.55 4.03 8.87
C LEU A 206 12.96 2.58 8.67
N VAL A 207 11.97 1.74 8.34
CA VAL A 207 12.17 0.32 8.08
C VAL A 207 12.19 0.10 6.57
N LEU A 208 13.38 -0.05 5.99
CA LEU A 208 13.57 -0.44 4.60
C LEU A 208 13.28 -1.95 4.48
N ASN A 209 12.08 -2.29 4.02
CA ASN A 209 11.61 -3.66 3.91
C ASN A 209 11.84 -4.23 2.50
N LYS A 210 11.89 -5.58 2.41
CA LYS A 210 12.09 -6.36 1.17
C LYS A 210 13.46 -6.15 0.54
N ILE A 211 14.49 -6.04 1.37
CA ILE A 211 15.88 -5.89 0.94
C ILE A 211 16.38 -7.07 0.09
N ASP A 212 15.72 -8.22 0.18
CA ASP A 212 15.98 -9.40 -0.66
C ASP A 212 15.65 -9.21 -2.15
N LEU A 213 14.97 -8.11 -2.53
CA LEU A 213 14.57 -7.84 -3.91
C LEU A 213 15.49 -6.86 -4.65
N VAL A 214 16.54 -6.36 -3.99
CA VAL A 214 17.51 -5.42 -4.58
C VAL A 214 18.95 -5.82 -4.21
N PRO A 215 19.96 -5.44 -4.99
CA PRO A 215 21.37 -5.70 -4.63
C PRO A 215 21.80 -4.99 -3.34
N SER A 216 22.74 -5.58 -2.61
CA SER A 216 23.30 -5.06 -1.35
C SER A 216 23.84 -3.63 -1.45
N SER A 217 24.42 -3.27 -2.60
CA SER A 217 24.92 -1.92 -2.87
C SER A 217 23.80 -0.88 -2.91
N VAL A 218 22.63 -1.25 -3.45
CA VAL A 218 21.44 -0.39 -3.48
C VAL A 218 20.86 -0.24 -2.08
N VAL A 219 20.90 -1.30 -1.27
CA VAL A 219 20.49 -1.25 0.15
C VAL A 219 21.34 -0.25 0.92
N ALA A 220 22.66 -0.33 0.79
CA ALA A 220 23.60 0.58 1.42
C ALA A 220 23.39 2.03 0.97
N ALA A 221 23.31 2.27 -0.34
CA ALA A 221 23.11 3.61 -0.88
C ALA A 221 21.78 4.25 -0.42
N TRP A 222 20.69 3.49 -0.34
CA TRP A 222 19.44 4.02 0.21
C TRP A 222 19.57 4.38 1.70
N LYS A 223 20.28 3.58 2.50
CA LYS A 223 20.53 3.94 3.90
C LYS A 223 21.34 5.22 4.02
N ASP A 224 22.40 5.34 3.24
CA ASP A 224 23.26 6.52 3.24
C ASP A 224 22.43 7.76 2.87
N TYR A 225 21.66 7.68 1.79
CA TYR A 225 20.71 8.73 1.37
C TYR A 225 19.73 9.13 2.48
N PHE A 226 19.02 8.17 3.09
CA PHE A 226 18.04 8.52 4.14
C PHE A 226 18.71 9.04 5.41
N SER A 227 19.91 8.57 5.71
CA SER A 227 20.66 9.01 6.91
C SER A 227 21.26 10.40 6.72
N SER A 228 21.65 10.78 5.50
CA SER A 228 22.14 12.13 5.18
C SER A 228 20.99 13.14 5.06
N GLU A 229 19.93 12.81 4.33
CA GLU A 229 18.81 13.73 4.07
C GLU A 229 17.91 13.92 5.30
N PHE A 230 17.81 12.91 6.17
CA PHE A 230 16.90 12.93 7.32
C PHE A 230 17.62 12.52 8.63
N PRO A 231 18.52 13.37 9.17
CA PRO A 231 19.37 13.01 10.31
C PRO A 231 18.63 12.68 11.62
N GLY A 232 17.32 12.95 11.70
CA GLY A 232 16.47 12.64 12.85
C GLY A 232 15.86 11.24 12.88
N ILE A 233 16.13 10.38 11.88
CA ILE A 233 15.57 9.02 11.81
C ILE A 233 16.64 7.94 11.99
N SER A 234 16.28 6.85 12.68
CA SER A 234 17.06 5.60 12.60
C SER A 234 16.64 4.81 11.38
N VAL A 235 17.58 4.42 10.52
CA VAL A 235 17.31 3.59 9.35
C VAL A 235 17.68 2.13 9.64
N VAL A 236 16.72 1.22 9.49
CA VAL A 236 16.91 -0.23 9.68
C VAL A 236 16.47 -1.01 8.45
N TYR A 237 17.14 -2.12 8.20
CA TYR A 237 16.83 -3.03 7.10
C TYR A 237 16.03 -4.23 7.60
N PHE A 238 15.08 -4.67 6.79
CA PHE A 238 14.20 -5.76 7.17
C PHE A 238 13.79 -6.62 5.96
N THR A 239 13.69 -7.93 6.19
CA THR A 239 12.99 -8.85 5.28
C THR A 239 12.00 -9.66 6.09
N SER A 240 10.72 -9.38 5.89
CA SER A 240 9.64 -10.01 6.67
C SER A 240 9.26 -11.40 6.18
N LEU A 241 9.45 -11.63 4.88
CA LEU A 241 9.05 -12.84 4.18
C LEU A 241 9.81 -12.85 2.85
N PRO A 242 10.97 -13.51 2.75
CA PRO A 242 11.69 -13.62 1.50
C PRO A 242 10.78 -14.31 0.49
N ALA A 243 10.62 -13.69 -0.66
CA ALA A 243 9.75 -14.17 -1.71
C ALA A 243 10.40 -15.33 -2.50
N TYR A 244 10.79 -16.43 -1.86
CA TYR A 244 11.27 -17.61 -2.60
C TYR A 244 10.12 -18.50 -3.07
N ASN A 245 9.32 -17.99 -4.01
CA ASN A 245 8.26 -18.76 -4.67
C ASN A 245 8.11 -18.45 -6.17
N LEU A 246 9.22 -18.21 -6.88
CA LEU A 246 9.20 -18.08 -8.34
C LEU A 246 10.33 -18.90 -8.99
N ALA A 247 9.91 -19.79 -9.91
CA ALA A 247 10.71 -20.58 -10.86
C ALA A 247 11.51 -21.80 -10.32
N ASN A 248 10.81 -22.88 -9.93
CA ASN A 248 11.08 -24.27 -10.37
C ASN A 248 10.26 -25.30 -9.54
N PRO A 249 9.34 -26.08 -10.14
CA PRO A 249 8.55 -27.09 -9.41
C PRO A 249 9.34 -28.31 -8.93
N THR A 250 10.61 -28.46 -9.32
CA THR A 250 11.36 -29.72 -9.18
C THR A 250 12.25 -29.83 -7.94
N ALA A 251 12.36 -28.81 -7.08
CA ALA A 251 13.27 -28.86 -5.93
C ALA A 251 12.54 -29.04 -4.59
N SER A 252 11.96 -30.23 -4.36
CA SER A 252 11.31 -30.58 -3.08
C SER A 252 12.29 -30.62 -1.89
N ARG A 253 13.59 -30.91 -2.13
CA ARG A 253 14.61 -31.09 -1.07
C ARG A 253 15.25 -29.80 -0.55
N MET A 254 15.16 -28.68 -1.28
CA MET A 254 15.78 -27.39 -0.89
C MET A 254 14.86 -26.44 -0.12
N LYS A 255 13.60 -26.82 0.12
CA LYS A 255 12.62 -25.96 0.80
C LYS A 255 12.98 -25.71 2.28
N GLY A 256 13.52 -26.71 2.98
CA GLY A 256 13.87 -26.60 4.40
C GLY A 256 14.99 -25.58 4.69
N ALA A 257 16.09 -25.64 3.92
CA ALA A 257 17.20 -24.69 4.06
C ALA A 257 16.79 -23.24 3.73
N LYS A 258 15.93 -23.06 2.71
CA LYS A 258 15.42 -21.74 2.30
C LYS A 258 14.47 -21.12 3.34
N ILE A 259 13.64 -21.93 4.00
CA ILE A 259 12.79 -21.48 5.10
C ILE A 259 13.63 -21.08 6.32
N ARG A 260 14.70 -21.82 6.64
CA ARG A 260 15.61 -21.47 7.75
C ARG A 260 16.33 -20.13 7.51
N GLY A 261 16.89 -19.92 6.32
CA GLY A 261 17.51 -18.64 5.96
C GLY A 261 16.52 -17.46 6.04
N SER A 262 15.26 -17.70 5.64
CA SER A 262 14.17 -16.73 5.79
C SER A 262 13.88 -16.32 7.23
N ILE A 263 13.78 -17.29 8.13
CA ILE A 263 13.47 -17.04 9.54
C ILE A 263 14.64 -16.30 10.19
N LYS A 264 15.88 -16.69 9.85
CA LYS A 264 17.09 -16.03 10.34
C LYS A 264 17.15 -14.55 9.94
N MET A 265 16.93 -14.22 8.66
CA MET A 265 16.91 -12.83 8.20
C MET A 265 15.83 -11.99 8.88
N ALA A 266 14.65 -12.57 9.12
CA ALA A 266 13.58 -11.90 9.84
C ALA A 266 13.94 -11.63 11.31
N ALA A 267 14.57 -12.60 11.99
CA ALA A 267 15.03 -12.46 13.37
C ALA A 267 16.20 -11.47 13.50
N GLU A 268 17.13 -11.44 12.54
CA GLU A 268 18.18 -10.41 12.46
C GLU A 268 17.58 -9.01 12.25
N GLY A 269 16.59 -8.88 11.37
CA GLY A 269 15.81 -7.65 11.21
C GLY A 269 15.15 -7.22 12.52
N ALA A 270 14.53 -8.16 13.24
CA ALA A 270 13.91 -7.90 14.54
C ALA A 270 14.93 -7.47 15.60
N LEU A 271 16.14 -8.04 15.58
CA LEU A 271 17.23 -7.65 16.46
C LEU A 271 17.69 -6.21 16.20
N ARG A 272 17.83 -5.80 14.94
CA ARG A 272 18.20 -4.40 14.58
C ARG A 272 17.13 -3.41 15.07
N VAL A 273 15.85 -3.74 14.85
CA VAL A 273 14.73 -2.93 15.35
C VAL A 273 14.76 -2.85 16.89
N TYR A 274 14.97 -3.97 17.57
CA TYR A 274 15.09 -4.01 19.03
C TYR A 274 16.22 -3.10 19.53
N GLN A 275 17.40 -3.15 18.90
CA GLN A 275 18.56 -2.34 19.31
C GLN A 275 18.27 -0.84 19.19
N GLU A 276 17.62 -0.42 18.11
CA GLU A 276 17.22 0.99 17.94
C GLU A 276 16.15 1.40 18.97
N CYS A 277 15.16 0.54 19.25
CA CYS A 277 14.19 0.79 20.29
C CYS A 277 14.82 0.86 21.70
N GLU A 278 15.78 -0.01 22.02
CA GLU A 278 16.52 -0.03 23.29
C GLU A 278 17.30 1.28 23.49
N LYS A 279 17.96 1.78 22.43
CA LYS A 279 18.63 3.10 22.43
C LYS A 279 17.66 4.25 22.67
N ILE A 280 16.46 4.21 22.09
CA ILE A 280 15.46 5.28 22.23
C ILE A 280 14.81 5.29 23.62
N VAL A 281 14.55 4.10 24.17
CA VAL A 281 13.85 3.94 25.44
C VAL A 281 14.77 4.25 26.63
N GLU A 282 16.08 4.02 26.51
CA GLU A 282 17.09 4.35 27.54
C GLU A 282 16.74 3.77 28.93
N GLY A 283 16.21 2.54 28.96
CA GLY A 283 15.85 1.84 30.20
C GLY A 283 14.53 2.28 30.86
N LYS A 284 13.76 3.19 30.26
CA LYS A 284 12.44 3.62 30.77
C LYS A 284 11.38 2.51 30.75
N VAL A 285 11.55 1.53 29.87
CA VAL A 285 10.68 0.34 29.72
C VAL A 285 11.56 -0.91 29.68
N ASP A 286 11.12 -1.98 30.33
CA ASP A 286 11.81 -3.27 30.28
C ASP A 286 11.54 -3.99 28.95
N LEU A 287 12.60 -4.19 28.17
CA LEU A 287 12.56 -4.88 26.88
C LEU A 287 13.20 -6.28 26.93
N SER A 288 13.61 -6.77 28.10
CA SER A 288 14.33 -8.04 28.28
C SER A 288 13.56 -9.23 27.68
N THR A 289 12.26 -9.33 27.94
CA THR A 289 11.39 -10.38 27.38
C THR A 289 11.37 -10.35 25.85
N TRP A 290 11.39 -9.17 25.23
CA TRP A 290 11.42 -9.06 23.77
C TRP A 290 12.77 -9.55 23.22
N LYS A 291 13.87 -9.18 23.87
CA LYS A 291 15.21 -9.69 23.53
C LYS A 291 15.28 -11.21 23.60
N GLU A 292 14.74 -11.80 24.66
CA GLU A 292 14.71 -13.26 24.84
C GLU A 292 13.93 -13.96 23.72
N LEU A 293 12.77 -13.42 23.33
CA LEU A 293 12.00 -13.94 22.20
C LEU A 293 12.80 -13.92 20.89
N ILE A 294 13.51 -12.84 20.59
CA ILE A 294 14.36 -12.74 19.39
C ILE A 294 15.51 -13.76 19.47
N MET A 295 16.16 -13.87 20.63
CA MET A 295 17.26 -14.81 20.83
C MET A 295 16.80 -16.27 20.69
N GLN A 296 15.58 -16.59 21.12
CA GLN A 296 14.98 -17.91 20.89
C GLN A 296 14.75 -18.16 19.40
N GLN A 297 14.23 -17.16 18.65
CA GLN A 297 14.04 -17.28 17.20
C GLN A 297 15.35 -17.44 16.42
N LEU A 298 16.43 -16.79 16.87
CA LEU A 298 17.77 -16.94 16.28
C LEU A 298 18.38 -18.32 16.57
N LYS A 299 18.07 -18.91 17.73
CA LYS A 299 18.57 -20.22 18.16
C LYS A 299 17.73 -21.38 17.63
N SER A 300 16.44 -21.19 17.37
CA SER A 300 15.55 -22.31 17.04
C SER A 300 15.65 -22.72 15.56
N ASP A 301 16.30 -23.86 15.33
CA ASP A 301 16.13 -24.69 14.12
C ASP A 301 14.75 -25.40 14.09
N PHE A 302 13.95 -25.24 15.14
CA PHE A 302 12.67 -25.92 15.38
C PHE A 302 11.51 -24.93 15.45
N VAL A 303 10.55 -25.13 14.55
CA VAL A 303 9.22 -24.52 14.57
C VAL A 303 8.37 -25.37 15.52
N GLU A 304 8.32 -25.00 16.80
CA GLU A 304 7.28 -25.53 17.67
C GLU A 304 6.62 -24.40 18.47
N GLU A 305 5.29 -24.52 18.58
CA GLU A 305 4.34 -23.48 18.96
C GLU A 305 4.76 -22.67 20.20
N LEU A 306 5.16 -21.40 19.99
CA LEU A 306 5.12 -20.39 21.05
C LEU A 306 3.64 -20.05 21.35
N LYS A 307 3.04 -20.87 22.23
CA LYS A 307 1.80 -20.58 22.94
C LYS A 307 2.10 -19.68 24.13
N SER A 308 1.97 -18.38 23.93
CA SER A 308 1.65 -17.44 25.01
C SER A 308 0.77 -16.28 24.50
N ILE A 309 0.06 -15.69 25.44
CA ILE A 309 -1.21 -14.96 25.32
C ILE A 309 -1.05 -13.67 24.50
N VAL A 310 -1.68 -13.60 23.33
CA VAL A 310 -1.94 -12.31 22.66
C VAL A 310 -3.44 -12.17 22.53
N SER A 311 -3.99 -11.30 23.37
CA SER A 311 -5.34 -10.76 23.23
C SER A 311 -5.31 -9.68 22.16
N LEU A 312 -6.23 -9.76 21.20
CA LEU A 312 -6.61 -8.62 20.37
C LEU A 312 -7.66 -7.85 21.15
N GLU A 313 -7.33 -6.66 21.63
CA GLU A 313 -8.28 -5.80 22.33
C GLU A 313 -8.92 -4.82 21.34
N PRO A 314 -10.25 -4.86 21.13
CA PRO A 314 -10.96 -3.79 20.43
C PRO A 314 -11.08 -2.58 21.38
N GLU A 315 -10.40 -1.47 21.06
CA GLU A 315 -10.44 -0.26 21.87
C GLU A 315 -11.49 0.77 21.40
N SER A 316 -11.93 1.59 22.36
CA SER A 316 -12.90 2.68 22.24
C SER A 316 -12.30 3.97 21.61
N PRO A 317 -13.13 4.90 21.10
CA PRO A 317 -12.69 5.99 20.21
C PRO A 317 -12.02 7.19 20.88
N GLN A 318 -11.97 7.27 22.21
CA GLN A 318 -11.54 8.49 22.89
C GLN A 318 -10.03 8.45 23.16
N THR A 319 -9.30 9.43 22.61
CA THR A 319 -7.83 9.53 22.75
C THR A 319 -7.50 10.91 23.32
N GLN A 320 -7.22 10.98 24.61
CA GLN A 320 -6.47 12.11 25.18
C GLN A 320 -4.99 11.93 24.82
N ARG A 321 -4.23 13.04 24.75
CA ARG A 321 -2.79 13.01 24.48
C ARG A 321 -2.11 12.19 25.59
N LYS A 322 -1.68 10.96 25.27
CA LYS A 322 -1.10 10.03 26.24
C LYS A 322 0.31 10.49 26.59
N GLU A 323 0.68 10.43 27.88
CA GLU A 323 2.08 10.58 28.29
C GLU A 323 2.93 9.46 27.69
N LEU A 324 4.18 9.77 27.33
CA LEU A 324 5.12 8.79 26.78
C LEU A 324 5.28 7.62 27.76
N TYR A 325 5.26 6.39 27.24
CA TYR A 325 5.41 5.17 28.04
C TYR A 325 4.37 5.04 29.17
N SER A 326 3.15 5.49 28.94
CA SER A 326 2.02 5.26 29.83
C SER A 326 1.98 3.81 30.33
N ASP A 327 1.78 3.62 31.63
CA ASP A 327 1.77 2.30 32.28
C ASP A 327 3.09 1.50 32.15
N ARG A 328 4.21 2.17 31.85
CA ARG A 328 5.52 1.56 31.52
C ARG A 328 5.47 0.63 30.32
N ILE A 329 4.58 0.92 29.37
CA ILE A 329 4.41 0.14 28.14
C ILE A 329 4.92 0.98 26.96
N LEU A 330 5.83 0.40 26.17
CA LEU A 330 6.26 0.97 24.89
C LEU A 330 5.21 0.67 23.82
N THR A 331 4.67 1.71 23.20
CA THR A 331 3.72 1.60 22.09
C THR A 331 4.38 2.01 20.78
N ILE A 332 4.45 1.08 19.83
CA ILE A 332 5.09 1.28 18.53
C ILE A 332 4.02 1.29 17.44
N GLY A 333 3.92 2.36 16.67
CA GLY A 333 2.96 2.47 15.56
C GLY A 333 3.61 2.22 14.20
N ALA A 334 3.04 1.33 13.37
CA ALA A 334 3.53 1.09 12.02
C ALA A 334 2.70 1.84 10.97
N ILE A 335 3.35 2.70 10.19
CA ILE A 335 2.78 3.52 9.11
C ILE A 335 3.47 3.16 7.78
N GLY A 336 2.76 3.34 6.66
CA GLY A 336 3.31 3.17 5.31
C GLY A 336 2.26 2.84 4.27
N HIS A 337 2.64 2.93 2.99
CA HIS A 337 1.75 2.63 1.87
C HIS A 337 1.17 1.21 1.90
N PRO A 338 0.10 0.93 1.13
CA PRO A 338 -0.34 -0.45 0.90
C PRO A 338 0.81 -1.34 0.37
N ASN A 339 0.77 -2.64 0.68
CA ASN A 339 1.68 -3.65 0.15
C ASN A 339 3.19 -3.53 0.46
N VAL A 340 3.65 -2.49 1.18
CA VAL A 340 5.05 -2.37 1.65
C VAL A 340 5.47 -3.46 2.64
N GLY A 341 4.49 -4.13 3.26
CA GLY A 341 4.71 -5.26 4.15
C GLY A 341 4.53 -4.98 5.64
N LYS A 342 3.83 -3.89 6.03
CA LYS A 342 3.57 -3.54 7.44
C LYS A 342 3.16 -4.71 8.33
N SER A 343 2.02 -5.33 8.05
CA SER A 343 1.52 -6.49 8.80
C SER A 343 2.45 -7.71 8.72
N SER A 344 3.30 -7.80 7.69
CA SER A 344 4.33 -8.87 7.61
C SER A 344 5.50 -8.59 8.55
N VAL A 345 5.95 -7.34 8.65
CA VAL A 345 6.96 -6.90 9.63
C VAL A 345 6.45 -7.18 11.04
N LEU A 346 5.20 -6.84 11.35
CA LEU A 346 4.60 -7.12 12.67
C LEU A 346 4.56 -8.61 13.01
N ASN A 347 4.18 -9.46 12.05
CA ASN A 347 4.23 -10.92 12.23
C ASN A 347 5.66 -11.44 12.43
N ALA A 348 6.64 -10.86 11.73
CA ALA A 348 8.04 -11.22 11.89
C ALA A 348 8.57 -10.80 13.27
N LEU A 349 8.26 -9.59 13.73
CA LEU A 349 8.64 -9.10 15.07
C LEU A 349 8.03 -9.96 16.18
N THR A 350 6.79 -10.40 16.01
CA THR A 350 6.11 -11.30 16.97
C THR A 350 6.53 -12.76 16.85
N GLY A 351 7.30 -13.13 15.82
CA GLY A 351 7.72 -14.52 15.56
C GLY A 351 6.61 -15.46 15.11
N ARG A 352 5.39 -14.96 14.92
CA ARG A 352 4.23 -15.78 14.56
C ARG A 352 3.20 -14.98 13.78
N LYS A 353 2.26 -15.69 13.16
CA LYS A 353 1.19 -15.05 12.40
C LYS A 353 0.07 -14.57 13.33
N VAL A 354 0.14 -13.30 13.75
CA VAL A 354 -0.90 -12.63 14.56
C VAL A 354 -1.89 -11.87 13.69
N VAL A 355 -1.39 -11.14 12.68
CA VAL A 355 -2.21 -10.34 11.76
C VAL A 355 -2.32 -11.01 10.40
N SER A 356 -3.48 -10.84 9.76
CA SER A 356 -3.73 -11.39 8.43
C SER A 356 -2.97 -10.58 7.37
N VAL A 357 -2.34 -11.26 6.42
CA VAL A 357 -1.55 -10.65 5.33
C VAL A 357 -2.11 -11.01 3.97
N SER A 358 -2.04 -10.08 3.02
CA SER A 358 -2.46 -10.28 1.63
C SER A 358 -1.64 -9.40 0.70
N LYS A 359 -1.52 -9.81 -0.57
CA LYS A 359 -0.89 -9.02 -1.65
C LYS A 359 -1.83 -7.95 -2.22
N THR A 360 -3.10 -7.97 -1.83
CA THR A 360 -4.10 -7.01 -2.30
C THR A 360 -4.08 -5.77 -1.41
N PRO A 361 -3.95 -4.55 -1.97
CA PRO A 361 -4.09 -3.30 -1.20
C PRO A 361 -5.43 -3.21 -0.46
N GLY A 362 -5.43 -2.57 0.70
CA GLY A 362 -6.64 -2.40 1.52
C GLY A 362 -7.09 -3.67 2.27
N HIS A 363 -6.20 -4.64 2.45
CA HIS A 363 -6.46 -5.85 3.24
C HIS A 363 -6.61 -5.55 4.74
N THR A 364 -5.65 -4.82 5.30
CA THR A 364 -5.76 -4.28 6.66
C THR A 364 -6.70 -3.08 6.60
N LYS A 365 -7.93 -3.26 7.09
CA LYS A 365 -8.99 -2.26 7.05
C LYS A 365 -9.13 -1.45 8.34
N HIS A 366 -8.75 -2.03 9.47
CA HIS A 366 -8.92 -1.41 10.77
C HIS A 366 -7.57 -1.30 11.45
N PHE A 367 -7.41 -0.23 12.21
CA PHE A 367 -6.37 -0.15 13.22
C PHE A 367 -6.51 -1.31 14.20
N GLN A 368 -5.39 -1.94 14.56
CA GLN A 368 -5.35 -3.06 15.49
C GLN A 368 -4.17 -2.91 16.44
N THR A 369 -4.37 -3.26 17.70
CA THR A 369 -3.31 -3.35 18.71
C THR A 369 -2.90 -4.81 18.86
N VAL A 370 -1.61 -5.07 18.73
CA VAL A 370 -0.97 -6.38 18.90
C VAL A 370 -0.01 -6.29 20.08
N ASN A 371 -0.27 -7.04 21.14
CA ASN A 371 0.68 -7.16 22.25
C ASN A 371 1.86 -8.03 21.80
N LEU A 372 3.08 -7.48 21.82
CA LEU A 372 4.31 -8.22 21.50
C LEU A 372 4.86 -8.89 22.75
N THR A 373 4.92 -8.12 23.84
CA THR A 373 5.19 -8.56 25.21
C THR A 373 4.22 -7.84 26.15
N ASN A 374 4.29 -8.11 27.45
CA ASN A 374 3.52 -7.35 28.45
C ASN A 374 3.92 -5.86 28.51
N THR A 375 5.12 -5.52 28.04
CA THR A 375 5.71 -4.18 28.08
C THR A 375 5.80 -3.52 26.71
N VAL A 376 5.47 -4.21 25.61
CA VAL A 376 5.57 -3.69 24.24
C VAL A 376 4.29 -3.98 23.45
N LYS A 377 3.69 -2.93 22.91
CA LYS A 377 2.51 -2.97 22.03
C LYS A 377 2.87 -2.50 20.63
N LEU A 378 2.39 -3.21 19.62
CA LEU A 378 2.50 -2.85 18.21
C LEU A 378 1.13 -2.41 17.69
N LEU A 379 1.08 -1.28 16.98
CA LEU A 379 -0.14 -0.79 16.34
C LEU A 379 -0.05 -1.01 14.82
N ASP A 380 -0.95 -1.83 14.28
CA ASP A 380 -1.08 -2.04 12.82
C ASP A 380 -2.10 -1.05 12.24
N CYS A 381 -1.69 -0.26 11.26
CA CYS A 381 -2.57 0.68 10.57
C CYS A 381 -2.89 0.22 9.13
N PRO A 382 -4.07 0.55 8.60
CA PRO A 382 -4.34 0.42 7.18
C PRO A 382 -3.28 1.13 6.33
N GLY A 383 -2.96 0.56 5.18
CA GLY A 383 -2.07 1.24 4.23
C GLY A 383 -2.74 2.47 3.64
N LEU A 384 -2.01 3.58 3.61
CA LEU A 384 -2.49 4.87 3.15
C LEU A 384 -1.64 5.35 1.98
N VAL A 385 -2.27 5.91 0.95
CA VAL A 385 -1.56 6.53 -0.17
C VAL A 385 -1.50 8.03 0.04
N PHE A 386 -0.29 8.56 0.23
CA PHE A 386 -0.05 9.98 0.41
C PHE A 386 -0.13 10.76 -0.91
N PRO A 387 -0.59 12.02 -0.87
CA PRO A 387 -0.49 12.98 -1.97
C PRO A 387 0.97 13.12 -2.45
N SER A 388 1.18 13.02 -3.76
CA SER A 388 2.51 13.05 -4.39
C SER A 388 2.38 13.47 -5.85
N LYS A 389 3.50 13.82 -6.51
CA LYS A 389 3.60 13.95 -7.97
C LYS A 389 4.01 12.65 -8.66
N ALA A 390 4.18 11.56 -7.91
CA ALA A 390 4.53 10.26 -8.48
C ALA A 390 3.49 9.85 -9.54
N PRO A 391 3.90 9.59 -10.80
CA PRO A 391 2.97 9.27 -11.85
C PRO A 391 2.29 7.93 -11.58
N LYS A 392 1.08 7.76 -12.10
CA LYS A 392 0.23 6.61 -11.79
C LYS A 392 0.89 5.26 -12.11
N ASN A 393 1.62 5.18 -13.24
CA ASN A 393 2.39 4.00 -13.61
C ASN A 393 3.36 3.59 -12.49
N LEU A 394 4.14 4.53 -11.93
CA LEU A 394 5.02 4.26 -10.79
C LEU A 394 4.23 3.89 -9.52
N GLN A 395 3.10 4.53 -9.24
CA GLN A 395 2.26 4.16 -8.09
C GLN A 395 1.68 2.73 -8.21
N VAL A 396 1.39 2.27 -9.43
CA VAL A 396 0.98 0.89 -9.71
C VAL A 396 2.15 -0.08 -9.50
N LEU A 397 3.34 0.26 -9.98
CA LEU A 397 4.55 -0.56 -9.85
C LEU A 397 5.07 -0.64 -8.41
N ALA A 398 4.94 0.44 -7.64
CA ALA A 398 5.19 0.47 -6.20
C ALA A 398 4.11 -0.26 -5.37
N GLY A 399 2.98 -0.61 -5.98
CA GLY A 399 1.89 -1.32 -5.31
C GLY A 399 0.99 -0.45 -4.43
N CYS A 400 1.14 0.88 -4.52
CA CYS A 400 0.27 1.87 -3.88
C CYS A 400 -1.14 1.84 -4.48
N TYR A 401 -1.24 1.70 -5.81
CA TYR A 401 -2.52 1.64 -6.53
C TYR A 401 -2.97 0.19 -6.75
N PRO A 402 -4.22 -0.18 -6.40
CA PRO A 402 -4.71 -1.55 -6.56
C PRO A 402 -4.88 -1.94 -8.03
N ILE A 403 -4.10 -2.93 -8.47
CA ILE A 403 -4.17 -3.54 -9.82
C ILE A 403 -5.60 -3.98 -10.17
N SER A 404 -6.41 -4.42 -9.19
CA SER A 404 -7.81 -4.82 -9.43
C SER A 404 -8.73 -3.68 -9.84
N GLN A 405 -8.38 -2.43 -9.57
CA GLN A 405 -9.15 -1.24 -9.96
C GLN A 405 -8.57 -0.56 -11.23
N LEU A 406 -7.44 -1.06 -11.74
CA LEU A 406 -6.72 -0.45 -12.85
C LEU A 406 -7.47 -0.68 -14.18
N ARG A 407 -7.92 0.40 -14.82
CA ARG A 407 -8.63 0.32 -16.10
C ARG A 407 -7.70 0.14 -17.30
N GLU A 408 -6.51 0.71 -17.22
CA GLU A 408 -5.50 0.74 -18.27
C GLU A 408 -4.15 0.32 -17.63
N PRO A 409 -3.69 -0.92 -17.86
CA PRO A 409 -2.46 -1.43 -17.23
C PRO A 409 -1.20 -1.26 -18.09
N TYR A 410 -1.32 -0.90 -19.37
CA TYR A 410 -0.24 -0.93 -20.34
C TYR A 410 0.74 0.23 -20.15
N SER A 411 0.31 1.38 -19.64
CA SER A 411 1.23 2.47 -19.24
C SER A 411 2.25 2.05 -18.17
N ALA A 412 1.85 1.21 -17.22
CA ALA A 412 2.78 0.63 -16.24
C ALA A 412 3.71 -0.42 -16.88
N ILE A 413 3.20 -1.20 -17.84
CA ILE A 413 4.02 -2.14 -18.61
C ILE A 413 5.03 -1.41 -19.50
N ARG A 414 4.65 -0.27 -20.10
CA ARG A 414 5.56 0.61 -20.85
C ARG A 414 6.74 1.00 -20.00
N PHE A 415 6.48 1.62 -18.84
CA PHE A 415 7.56 2.04 -17.94
C PHE A 415 8.49 0.88 -17.56
N MET A 416 7.94 -0.32 -17.31
CA MET A 416 8.79 -1.48 -17.05
C MET A 416 9.61 -1.91 -18.27
N ALA A 417 9.01 -1.91 -19.46
CA ALA A 417 9.66 -2.36 -20.69
C ALA A 417 10.75 -1.38 -21.17
N GLU A 418 10.60 -0.09 -20.85
CA GLU A 418 11.59 0.96 -21.11
C GLU A 418 12.90 0.72 -20.33
N HIS A 419 12.82 0.06 -19.18
CA HIS A 419 13.96 -0.15 -18.27
C HIS A 419 14.42 -1.61 -18.18
N ILE A 420 13.59 -2.55 -18.64
CA ILE A 420 13.88 -3.98 -18.59
C ILE A 420 13.46 -4.61 -19.91
N ASN A 421 14.34 -5.46 -20.46
CA ASN A 421 13.99 -6.29 -21.60
C ASN A 421 13.05 -7.44 -21.20
N ILE A 422 11.77 -7.12 -21.01
CA ILE A 422 10.70 -8.07 -20.65
C ILE A 422 10.59 -9.22 -21.67
N PRO A 423 10.60 -8.97 -23.00
CA PRO A 423 10.54 -10.05 -23.99
C PRO A 423 11.62 -11.10 -23.81
N SER A 424 12.87 -10.67 -23.60
CA SER A 424 14.00 -11.59 -23.42
C SER A 424 13.91 -12.33 -22.10
N ARG A 425 13.61 -11.62 -21.00
CA ARG A 425 13.48 -12.23 -19.65
C ARG A 425 12.36 -13.26 -19.57
N LEU A 426 11.27 -13.04 -20.30
CA LEU A 426 10.14 -13.96 -20.33
C LEU A 426 10.17 -14.91 -21.52
N HIS A 427 11.20 -14.90 -22.36
CA HIS A 427 11.29 -15.69 -23.60
C HIS A 427 9.98 -15.60 -24.41
N LEU A 428 9.59 -14.38 -24.76
CA LEU A 428 8.40 -14.10 -25.57
C LEU A 428 8.75 -14.16 -27.06
N ILE A 429 7.76 -14.51 -27.86
CA ILE A 429 7.86 -14.56 -29.32
C ILE A 429 6.89 -13.51 -29.88
N HIS A 430 7.40 -12.61 -30.71
CA HIS A 430 6.60 -11.58 -31.35
C HIS A 430 5.53 -12.19 -32.24
N GLN A 431 4.29 -11.70 -32.18
CA GLN A 431 3.19 -12.29 -32.94
C GLN A 431 3.11 -11.75 -34.38
N SER A 432 3.50 -10.51 -34.63
CA SER A 432 3.44 -9.86 -35.95
C SER A 432 4.72 -9.97 -36.78
N ASN A 433 5.74 -10.71 -36.34
CA ASN A 433 7.10 -10.76 -36.93
C ASN A 433 7.82 -9.40 -37.06
N GLU A 434 7.31 -8.35 -36.41
CA GLU A 434 8.01 -7.06 -36.28
C GLU A 434 9.19 -7.15 -35.30
N ILE A 435 10.15 -6.24 -35.44
CA ILE A 435 11.35 -6.17 -34.58
C ILE A 435 11.05 -5.37 -33.31
N GLU A 436 10.18 -4.37 -33.41
CA GLU A 436 9.89 -3.43 -32.33
C GLU A 436 8.74 -3.93 -31.45
N TRP A 437 8.92 -3.88 -30.14
CA TRP A 437 7.91 -4.29 -29.16
C TRP A 437 7.12 -3.08 -28.68
N SER A 438 5.79 -3.12 -28.75
CA SER A 438 4.94 -2.22 -27.97
C SER A 438 4.53 -2.84 -26.62
N PRO A 439 4.08 -2.03 -25.64
CA PRO A 439 3.49 -2.55 -24.39
C PRO A 439 2.33 -3.52 -24.65
N TYR A 440 1.54 -3.25 -25.70
CA TYR A 440 0.45 -4.13 -26.11
C TYR A 440 0.96 -5.48 -26.62
N ASP A 441 1.99 -5.49 -27.49
CA ASP A 441 2.56 -6.72 -28.06
C ASP A 441 3.20 -7.61 -27.00
N ILE A 442 3.88 -7.01 -26.02
CA ILE A 442 4.44 -7.73 -24.86
C ILE A 442 3.30 -8.45 -24.12
N CYS A 443 2.19 -7.75 -23.88
CA CYS A 443 1.04 -8.33 -23.19
C CYS A 443 0.32 -9.38 -24.02
N ASP A 444 0.23 -9.21 -25.35
CA ASP A 444 -0.39 -10.17 -26.25
C ASP A 444 0.44 -11.46 -26.36
N ALA A 445 1.75 -11.34 -26.59
CA ALA A 445 2.67 -12.48 -26.58
C ALA A 445 2.64 -13.22 -25.24
N TRP A 446 2.55 -12.50 -24.12
CA TRP A 446 2.38 -13.11 -22.81
C TRP A 446 1.02 -13.79 -22.63
N ALA A 447 -0.05 -13.22 -23.17
CA ALA A 447 -1.38 -13.83 -23.17
C ALA A 447 -1.37 -15.16 -23.93
N VAL A 448 -0.77 -15.19 -25.11
CA VAL A 448 -0.59 -16.41 -25.93
C VAL A 448 0.21 -17.46 -25.15
N LYS A 449 1.36 -17.07 -24.59
CA LYS A 449 2.21 -17.97 -23.79
C LYS A 449 1.50 -18.54 -22.56
N CYS A 450 0.62 -17.77 -21.93
CA CYS A 450 -0.19 -18.21 -20.79
C CYS A 450 -1.48 -18.95 -21.18
N GLY A 451 -1.81 -19.06 -22.48
CA GLY A 451 -3.08 -19.61 -22.95
C GLY A 451 -4.30 -18.78 -22.58
N PHE A 452 -4.14 -17.47 -22.35
CA PHE A 452 -5.22 -16.58 -21.95
C PHE A 452 -6.04 -16.16 -23.16
N ARG A 453 -7.28 -16.64 -23.22
CA ARG A 453 -8.23 -16.32 -24.29
C ARG A 453 -9.50 -15.70 -23.72
N THR A 454 -10.05 -14.75 -24.46
CA THR A 454 -11.35 -14.14 -24.20
C THR A 454 -12.47 -15.14 -24.48
N ARG A 455 -13.52 -15.11 -23.65
CA ARG A 455 -14.68 -16.01 -23.79
C ARG A 455 -15.44 -15.79 -25.10
N LYS A 456 -15.44 -14.57 -25.63
CA LYS A 456 -16.12 -14.19 -26.88
C LYS A 456 -15.07 -14.01 -27.97
N GLY A 457 -15.01 -14.94 -28.92
CA GLY A 457 -14.19 -14.83 -30.12
C GLY A 457 -12.77 -15.39 -30.02
N GLY A 458 -12.36 -15.95 -28.88
CA GLY A 458 -11.10 -16.72 -28.77
C GLY A 458 -9.81 -15.91 -28.92
N LYS A 459 -9.90 -14.58 -29.06
CA LYS A 459 -8.77 -13.64 -29.09
C LYS A 459 -8.03 -13.68 -27.75
N SER A 460 -6.73 -13.39 -27.79
CA SER A 460 -5.88 -13.27 -26.60
C SER A 460 -6.47 -12.28 -25.59
N ASP A 461 -6.45 -12.64 -24.31
CA ASP A 461 -6.88 -11.76 -23.21
C ASP A 461 -5.69 -10.95 -22.69
N VAL A 462 -5.38 -9.88 -23.44
CA VAL A 462 -4.23 -8.98 -23.22
C VAL A 462 -4.33 -8.27 -21.86
N TYR A 463 -5.53 -7.86 -21.45
CA TYR A 463 -5.75 -7.18 -20.18
C TYR A 463 -5.48 -8.11 -18.99
N ARG A 464 -5.91 -9.38 -19.05
CA ARG A 464 -5.58 -10.38 -18.03
C ARG A 464 -4.09 -10.67 -17.98
N ALA A 465 -3.42 -10.70 -19.12
CA ALA A 465 -1.98 -10.90 -19.22
C ALA A 465 -1.20 -9.75 -18.58
N ALA A 466 -1.54 -8.50 -18.91
CA ALA A 466 -0.95 -7.30 -18.29
C ALA A 466 -1.11 -7.31 -16.77
N ASN A 467 -2.32 -7.58 -16.29
CA ASN A 467 -2.61 -7.72 -14.87
C ASN A 467 -1.82 -8.83 -14.15
N LYS A 468 -1.46 -9.90 -14.87
CA LYS A 468 -0.60 -10.98 -14.34
C LYS A 468 0.86 -10.55 -14.30
N LEU A 469 1.33 -9.82 -15.33
CA LEU A 469 2.69 -9.26 -15.35
C LEU A 469 2.92 -8.29 -14.20
N LEU A 470 2.00 -7.33 -13.98
CA LEU A 470 2.10 -6.37 -12.88
C LEU A 470 2.13 -7.08 -11.51
N ARG A 471 1.31 -8.12 -11.33
CA ARG A 471 1.34 -8.94 -10.10
C ARG A 471 2.63 -9.75 -9.95
N ALA A 472 3.21 -10.22 -11.05
CA ALA A 472 4.50 -10.90 -11.04
C ALA A 472 5.62 -9.93 -10.65
N HIS A 473 5.62 -8.71 -11.17
CA HIS A 473 6.53 -7.64 -10.79
C HIS A 473 6.43 -7.32 -9.28
N LEU A 474 5.22 -7.06 -8.76
CA LEU A 474 5.03 -6.81 -7.33
C LEU A 474 5.50 -7.99 -6.46
N GLY A 475 5.43 -9.21 -6.99
CA GLY A 475 5.94 -10.42 -6.37
C GLY A 475 7.45 -10.63 -6.47
N GLY A 476 8.20 -9.72 -7.11
CA GLY A 476 9.66 -9.76 -7.23
C GLY A 476 10.19 -10.41 -8.51
N ALA A 477 9.34 -10.88 -9.43
CA ALA A 477 9.76 -11.70 -10.57
C ALA A 477 10.60 -10.96 -11.63
N LEU A 478 10.40 -9.64 -11.78
CA LEU A 478 10.93 -8.86 -12.91
C LEU A 478 12.04 -7.88 -12.52
N GLY A 479 12.32 -7.71 -11.22
CA GLY A 479 13.53 -7.04 -10.73
C GLY A 479 13.67 -5.55 -11.05
N LEU A 480 12.59 -4.79 -11.23
CA LEU A 480 12.65 -3.33 -11.37
C LEU A 480 12.74 -2.68 -9.98
N TYR A 481 13.65 -1.73 -9.82
CA TYR A 481 13.81 -0.90 -8.63
C TYR A 481 14.44 0.45 -8.97
N LEU A 482 14.12 1.47 -8.17
CA LEU A 482 14.73 2.79 -8.17
C LEU A 482 16.00 2.81 -7.32
N ARG A 483 16.82 3.80 -7.59
CA ARG A 483 18.10 4.07 -6.90
C ARG A 483 18.06 5.50 -6.35
N PRO A 484 18.83 5.81 -5.29
CA PRO A 484 18.97 7.19 -4.85
C PRO A 484 19.62 8.05 -5.96
N PRO A 485 19.45 9.38 -5.92
CA PRO A 485 20.14 10.29 -6.84
C PRO A 485 21.66 10.08 -6.82
N ASN A 486 22.32 10.25 -7.96
CA ASN A 486 23.78 10.15 -8.14
C ASN A 486 24.38 8.76 -7.89
N TYR A 487 23.55 7.71 -7.79
CA TYR A 487 24.00 6.36 -7.50
C TYR A 487 25.03 5.85 -8.51
N THR A 488 24.81 6.02 -9.81
CA THR A 488 25.72 5.53 -10.87
C THR A 488 27.07 6.26 -10.83
N SER A 489 27.08 7.56 -10.48
CA SER A 489 28.34 8.30 -10.28
C SER A 489 29.09 7.89 -9.02
N GLU A 490 28.38 7.57 -7.94
CA GLU A 490 28.97 7.20 -6.65
C GLU A 490 29.43 5.73 -6.59
N GLN A 491 28.83 4.84 -7.39
CA GLN A 491 29.28 3.44 -7.50
C GLN A 491 30.72 3.31 -8.03
N ALA A 492 31.25 4.31 -8.75
CA ALA A 492 32.67 4.36 -9.11
C ALA A 492 33.60 4.54 -7.87
N HIS A 493 33.02 4.92 -6.72
CA HIS A 493 33.71 5.28 -5.48
C HIS A 493 33.04 4.62 -4.25
N ALA A 494 32.98 3.28 -4.23
CA ALA A 494 32.86 2.46 -3.01
C ALA A 494 31.65 2.71 -2.07
N HIS A 495 30.61 1.87 -2.18
CA HIS A 495 29.78 1.51 -1.01
C HIS A 495 30.30 0.19 -0.43
N PRO A 496 30.63 0.11 0.87
CA PRO A 496 30.97 -1.17 1.48
C PRO A 496 29.78 -2.12 1.34
N ILE A 497 30.05 -3.31 0.79
CA ILE A 497 29.05 -4.34 0.55
C ILE A 497 28.35 -4.64 1.88
N CYS A 498 27.04 -4.42 1.95
CA CYS A 498 26.25 -4.89 3.08
C CYS A 498 26.30 -6.43 3.06
N GLU A 499 27.05 -7.04 3.98
CA GLU A 499 27.31 -8.49 4.05
C GLU A 499 26.02 -9.33 4.17
N ASP A 500 24.90 -8.70 4.53
CA ASP A 500 23.62 -9.36 4.81
C ASP A 500 22.65 -9.44 3.62
N ALA A 501 22.93 -8.77 2.49
CA ALA A 501 22.10 -8.88 1.29
C ALA A 501 22.66 -9.96 0.36
N SER A 502 21.79 -10.92 0.01
CA SER A 502 22.17 -12.17 -0.65
C SER A 502 22.94 -11.91 -1.97
N PRO A 503 24.18 -12.41 -2.13
CA PRO A 503 25.01 -12.14 -3.30
C PRO A 503 24.50 -12.72 -4.64
N GLU A 504 23.41 -13.48 -4.65
CA GLU A 504 22.93 -14.21 -5.85
C GLU A 504 22.19 -13.35 -6.88
N LEU A 505 21.85 -12.09 -6.58
CA LEU A 505 21.12 -11.21 -7.52
C LEU A 505 22.03 -10.32 -8.38
N ALA A 506 23.34 -10.29 -8.13
CA ALA A 506 24.29 -9.48 -8.90
C ALA A 506 24.65 -10.07 -10.28
N THR A 507 24.21 -11.29 -10.61
CA THR A 507 24.59 -12.00 -11.84
C THR A 507 23.42 -12.68 -12.57
N ARG A 508 22.25 -12.03 -12.70
CA ARG A 508 21.15 -12.52 -13.56
C ARG A 508 20.34 -11.46 -14.29
#